data_AF-A0A7X7QIG7-F1
#
_entry.id   AF-A0A7X7QIG7-F1
#
_cell.length_a   1.000
_cell.length_b   1.000
_cell.length_c   1.000
_cell.angle_alpha   90.00
_cell.angle_beta   90.00
_cell.angle_gamma   90.00
#
_symmetry.space_group_name_H-M   'P 1'
#
loop_
_entity.id
_entity.type
_entity.pdbx_description
1 polymer ?
#
loop_
_entity_poly.entity_id
_entity_poly.type
_entity_poly.pdbx_seq_one_letter_code
_entity_poly.pdbx_strand_id
1 'polypeptide(L)'
;MSDLALGNDELVVEDFYWYLLHTSAANTFPEGIYYKTRTAWRDTIPHVTGASNYALMLRHMLIHESGDELHLLRAVPDWWLGEGREIRIERAPTHFGEMSLLVRGTTQGVEIKLDPPKRSPPKKIILRLPRSRPLIETVEGVEVVIRPDQKKRWDFPTVVDLYQR
;
A
#
# COMPACT_ATOMS: atom_id res chain seq x y z
N MET A 1 -4.14 8.98 -5.59
CA MET A 1 -5.35 8.78 -4.74
C MET A 1 -6.60 8.45 -5.56
N SER A 2 -6.83 9.11 -6.69
CA SER A 2 -7.96 8.77 -7.60
C SER A 2 -7.92 7.31 -8.04
N ASP A 3 -6.75 6.78 -8.44
CA ASP A 3 -6.59 5.36 -8.79
C ASP A 3 -6.96 4.40 -7.68
N LEU A 4 -6.59 4.71 -6.43
CA LEU A 4 -6.97 3.91 -5.28
C LEU A 4 -8.49 3.87 -5.09
N ALA A 5 -9.17 4.99 -5.29
CA ALA A 5 -10.63 5.10 -5.22
C ALA A 5 -11.31 4.31 -6.34
N LEU A 6 -10.74 4.33 -7.55
CA LEU A 6 -11.22 3.59 -8.73
C LEU A 6 -10.91 2.09 -8.69
N GLY A 7 -10.08 1.64 -7.74
CA GLY A 7 -9.67 0.24 -7.64
C GLY A 7 -8.50 -0.14 -8.57
N ASN A 8 -7.77 0.86 -9.09
CA ASN A 8 -6.56 0.65 -9.89
C ASN A 8 -5.34 0.45 -8.97
N ASP A 9 -5.35 -0.61 -8.15
CA ASP A 9 -4.33 -0.84 -7.13
C ASP A 9 -2.91 -0.97 -7.70
N GLU A 10 -2.74 -1.62 -8.86
CA GLU A 10 -1.44 -1.75 -9.51
C GLU A 10 -0.85 -0.40 -9.94
N LEU A 11 -1.69 0.56 -10.40
CA LEU A 11 -1.22 1.91 -10.75
C LEU A 11 -0.78 2.69 -9.52
N VAL A 12 -1.44 2.47 -8.37
CA VAL A 12 -0.99 3.07 -7.09
C VAL A 12 0.37 2.53 -6.68
N VAL A 13 0.59 1.22 -6.84
CA VAL A 13 1.88 0.59 -6.56
C VAL A 13 2.96 1.11 -7.52
N GLU A 14 2.65 1.25 -8.80
CA GLU A 14 3.54 1.85 -9.78
C GLU A 14 3.95 3.28 -9.36
N ASP A 15 2.99 4.15 -9.05
CA ASP A 15 3.24 5.53 -8.62
C ASP A 15 4.07 5.58 -7.32
N PHE A 16 3.84 4.65 -6.39
CA PHE A 16 4.63 4.51 -5.17
C PHE A 16 6.12 4.29 -5.46
N TYR A 17 6.45 3.39 -6.36
CA TYR A 17 7.85 3.14 -6.73
C TYR A 17 8.44 4.25 -7.60
N TRP A 18 7.65 4.91 -8.44
CA TRP A 18 8.12 6.10 -9.17
C TRP A 18 8.51 7.23 -8.20
N TYR A 19 7.71 7.49 -7.15
CA TYR A 19 8.08 8.44 -6.10
C TYR A 19 9.40 8.06 -5.42
N LEU A 20 9.56 6.78 -5.09
CA LEU A 20 10.78 6.31 -4.43
C LEU A 20 12.02 6.45 -5.32
N LEU A 21 11.90 6.18 -6.63
CA LEU A 21 13.00 6.31 -7.61
C LEU A 21 13.60 7.71 -7.65
N HIS A 22 12.77 8.74 -7.52
CA HIS A 22 13.19 10.15 -7.63
C HIS A 22 13.64 10.77 -6.30
N THR A 23 13.84 9.95 -5.26
CA THR A 23 14.41 10.43 -4.00
C THR A 23 15.91 10.70 -4.15
N SER A 24 16.41 11.72 -3.44
CA SER A 24 17.85 11.96 -3.36
C SER A 24 18.54 10.98 -2.42
N ALA A 25 19.87 10.95 -2.42
CA ALA A 25 20.67 10.19 -1.45
C ALA A 25 20.41 10.59 0.02
N ALA A 26 19.82 11.78 0.26
CA ALA A 26 19.39 12.23 1.58
C ALA A 26 17.92 11.90 1.89
N ASN A 27 17.28 11.05 1.08
CA ASN A 27 15.85 10.68 1.18
C ASN A 27 14.90 11.90 1.07
N THR A 28 15.29 12.89 0.26
CA THR A 28 14.43 14.05 -0.04
C THR A 28 13.67 13.85 -1.34
N PHE A 29 12.46 14.40 -1.43
CA PHE A 29 11.52 14.17 -2.52
C PHE A 29 11.38 15.39 -3.44
N PRO A 30 11.08 15.20 -4.74
CA PRO A 30 10.62 16.27 -5.61
C PRO A 30 9.18 16.67 -5.24
N GLU A 31 8.69 17.80 -5.73
CA GLU A 31 7.30 18.20 -5.49
C GLU A 31 6.31 17.18 -6.08
N GLY A 32 6.62 16.69 -7.29
CA GLY A 32 5.79 15.74 -8.01
C GLY A 32 6.53 15.04 -9.15
N ILE A 33 5.82 14.12 -9.80
CA ILE A 33 6.29 13.34 -10.94
C ILE A 33 5.30 13.51 -12.08
N TYR A 34 5.80 13.71 -13.29
CA TYR A 34 4.96 13.75 -14.48
C TYR A 34 4.38 12.36 -14.76
N TYR A 35 3.05 12.24 -14.78
CA TYR A 35 2.36 10.95 -14.92
C TYR A 35 2.67 10.21 -16.25
N LYS A 36 2.98 10.93 -17.34
CA LYS A 36 3.30 10.32 -18.64
C LYS A 36 4.76 9.91 -18.75
N THR A 37 5.68 10.84 -18.48
CA THR A 37 7.12 10.63 -18.69
C THR A 37 7.80 9.99 -17.49
N ARG A 38 7.12 9.93 -16.34
CA ARG A 38 7.64 9.41 -15.07
C ARG A 38 8.92 10.10 -14.61
N THR A 39 9.14 11.35 -15.04
CA THR A 39 10.26 12.19 -14.60
C THR A 39 9.85 13.09 -13.44
N ALA A 40 10.77 13.34 -12.50
CA ALA A 40 10.56 14.31 -11.44
C ALA A 40 10.42 15.73 -11.99
N TRP A 41 9.68 16.57 -11.26
CA TRP A 41 9.68 18.02 -11.48
C TRP A 41 11.06 18.57 -11.12
N ARG A 42 11.69 19.26 -12.08
CA ARG A 42 13.07 19.74 -11.96
C ARG A 42 13.19 20.81 -10.88
N ASP A 43 14.34 20.81 -10.21
CA ASP A 43 14.76 21.85 -9.24
C ASP A 43 13.80 22.06 -8.05
N THR A 44 13.02 21.04 -7.71
CA THR A 44 12.08 21.09 -6.57
C THR A 44 12.59 20.37 -5.32
N ILE A 45 13.67 19.58 -5.41
CA ILE A 45 14.20 18.82 -4.28
C ILE A 45 15.03 19.75 -3.37
N PRO A 46 14.77 19.81 -2.04
CA PRO A 46 13.78 19.07 -1.27
C PRO A 46 12.39 19.72 -1.26
N HIS A 47 11.33 18.95 -1.52
CA HIS A 47 9.95 19.43 -1.42
C HIS A 47 9.10 18.65 -0.40
N VAL A 48 8.44 19.37 0.50
CA VAL A 48 7.58 18.79 1.55
C VAL A 48 6.33 18.12 0.98
N THR A 49 5.77 18.66 -0.11
CA THR A 49 4.56 18.12 -0.75
C THR A 49 4.78 16.70 -1.25
N GLY A 50 5.93 16.42 -1.90
CA GLY A 50 6.22 15.07 -2.39
C GLY A 50 6.44 14.07 -1.26
N ALA A 51 7.17 14.46 -0.22
CA ALA A 51 7.36 13.63 0.96
C ALA A 51 6.02 13.30 1.65
N SER A 52 5.15 14.31 1.78
CA SER A 52 3.79 14.16 2.34
C SER A 52 2.93 13.24 1.48
N ASN A 53 2.94 13.43 0.15
CA ASN A 53 2.19 12.60 -0.79
C ASN A 53 2.62 11.14 -0.72
N TYR A 54 3.93 10.87 -0.66
CA TYR A 54 4.46 9.52 -0.53
C TYR A 54 4.03 8.86 0.79
N ALA A 55 4.14 9.57 1.91
CA ALA A 55 3.71 9.06 3.22
C ALA A 55 2.19 8.79 3.28
N LEU A 56 1.37 9.71 2.75
CA LEU A 56 -0.08 9.54 2.67
C LEU A 56 -0.48 8.39 1.74
N MET A 57 0.21 8.23 0.60
CA MET A 57 0.00 7.12 -0.31
C MET A 57 0.29 5.78 0.39
N LEU A 58 1.43 5.65 1.06
CA LEU A 58 1.77 4.44 1.83
C LEU A 58 0.71 4.15 2.89
N ARG A 59 0.28 5.17 3.64
CA ARG A 59 -0.79 5.02 4.61
C ARG A 59 -2.04 4.46 3.96
N HIS A 60 -2.52 5.06 2.86
CA HIS A 60 -3.74 4.61 2.19
C HIS A 60 -3.61 3.27 1.43
N MET A 61 -2.40 2.87 1.03
CA MET A 61 -2.13 1.53 0.52
C MET A 61 -2.36 0.47 1.60
N LEU A 62 -1.97 0.77 2.85
CA LEU A 62 -2.03 -0.15 3.99
C LEU A 62 -3.37 -0.09 4.75
N ILE A 63 -3.83 1.12 5.07
CA ILE A 63 -5.02 1.46 5.84
C ILE A 63 -5.75 2.63 5.17
N HIS A 64 -6.97 2.38 4.70
CA HIS A 64 -7.79 3.41 4.08
C HIS A 64 -9.18 3.44 4.68
N GLU A 65 -9.52 4.58 5.28
CA GLU A 65 -10.82 4.85 5.88
C GLU A 65 -11.73 5.51 4.84
N SER A 66 -12.87 4.87 4.53
CA SER A 66 -13.83 5.36 3.54
C SER A 66 -15.24 5.35 4.12
N GLY A 67 -15.69 6.51 4.62
CA GLY A 67 -16.96 6.61 5.34
C GLY A 67 -16.96 5.72 6.59
N ASP A 68 -17.87 4.74 6.63
CA ASP A 68 -18.00 3.77 7.72
C ASP A 68 -17.20 2.48 7.49
N GLU A 69 -16.38 2.41 6.44
CA GLU A 69 -15.59 1.23 6.08
C GLU A 69 -14.09 1.42 6.36
N LEU A 70 -13.46 0.37 6.85
CA LEU A 70 -12.01 0.27 7.02
C LEU A 70 -11.44 -0.71 6.00
N HIS A 71 -10.64 -0.22 5.05
CA HIS A 71 -9.98 -1.06 4.07
C HIS A 71 -8.52 -1.31 4.45
N LEU A 72 -8.11 -2.58 4.45
CA LEU A 72 -6.76 -3.04 4.73
C LEU A 72 -6.11 -3.56 3.45
N LEU A 73 -4.82 -3.23 3.29
CA LEU A 73 -3.97 -3.67 2.17
C LEU A 73 -4.55 -3.35 0.79
N ARG A 74 -5.22 -2.19 0.68
CA ARG A 74 -5.97 -1.79 -0.51
C ARG A 74 -5.12 -1.77 -1.79
N ALA A 75 -3.83 -1.47 -1.68
CA ALA A 75 -2.89 -1.48 -2.81
C ALA A 75 -1.45 -1.78 -2.35
N VAL A 76 -1.20 -2.98 -1.82
CA VAL A 76 0.17 -3.43 -1.51
C VAL A 76 0.78 -4.20 -2.69
N PRO A 77 2.10 -4.10 -2.94
CA PRO A 77 2.81 -4.97 -3.89
C PRO A 77 2.62 -6.45 -3.52
N ASP A 78 2.34 -7.30 -4.51
CA ASP A 78 2.08 -8.73 -4.26
C ASP A 78 3.26 -9.42 -3.57
N TRP A 79 4.48 -8.99 -3.90
CA TRP A 79 5.69 -9.58 -3.34
C TRP A 79 5.87 -9.25 -1.85
N TRP A 80 5.22 -8.22 -1.29
CA TRP A 80 5.22 -7.95 0.16
C TRP A 80 4.47 -9.02 0.95
N LEU A 81 3.60 -9.77 0.28
CA LEU A 81 2.83 -10.89 0.83
C LEU A 81 3.50 -12.24 0.53
N GLY A 82 4.71 -12.22 -0.04
CA GLY A 82 5.47 -13.42 -0.38
C GLY A 82 5.94 -14.21 0.84
N GLU A 83 6.34 -15.46 0.63
CA GLU A 83 6.90 -16.31 1.69
C GLU A 83 8.03 -15.62 2.45
N GLY A 84 7.97 -15.67 3.79
CA GLY A 84 8.96 -15.07 4.68
C GLY A 84 8.89 -13.54 4.75
N ARG A 85 7.92 -12.91 4.07
CA ARG A 85 7.66 -11.47 4.17
C ARG A 85 6.64 -11.18 5.25
N GLU A 86 6.76 -9.99 5.83
CA GLU A 86 5.92 -9.57 6.93
C GLU A 86 5.55 -8.10 6.76
N ILE A 87 4.27 -7.79 6.96
CA ILE A 87 3.77 -6.43 7.12
C ILE A 87 3.32 -6.32 8.57
N ARG A 88 3.95 -5.41 9.33
CA ARG A 88 3.60 -5.12 10.72
C ARG A 88 3.17 -3.67 10.85
N ILE A 89 1.94 -3.47 11.29
CA ILE A 89 1.34 -2.18 11.60
C ILE A 89 0.97 -2.19 13.09
N GLU A 90 1.50 -1.25 13.85
CA GLU A 90 1.31 -1.19 15.30
C GLU A 90 0.72 0.16 15.69
N ARG A 91 -0.33 0.11 16.51
CA ARG A 91 -0.94 1.30 17.12
C ARG A 91 -1.28 2.38 16.08
N ALA A 92 -1.75 1.97 14.91
CA ALA A 92 -2.11 2.90 13.85
C ALA A 92 -3.39 3.64 14.24
N PRO A 93 -3.37 4.99 14.30
CA PRO A 93 -4.59 5.75 14.55
C PRO A 93 -5.51 5.64 13.34
N THR A 94 -6.81 5.48 13.58
CA THR A 94 -7.86 5.58 12.57
C THR A 94 -9.05 6.40 13.12
N HIS A 95 -9.98 6.81 12.28
CA HIS A 95 -11.25 7.40 12.67
C HIS A 95 -12.02 6.51 13.66
N PHE A 96 -11.87 5.19 13.55
CA PHE A 96 -12.56 4.19 14.36
C PHE A 96 -11.86 3.90 15.70
N GLY A 97 -10.64 4.41 15.89
CA GLY A 97 -9.77 4.12 17.03
C GLY A 97 -8.40 3.58 16.59
N GLU A 98 -7.54 3.27 17.55
CA GLU A 98 -6.25 2.64 17.30
C GLU A 98 -6.43 1.19 16.85
N MET A 99 -5.61 0.73 15.89
CA MET A 99 -5.59 -0.67 15.44
C MET A 99 -4.17 -1.19 15.25
N SER A 100 -4.02 -2.51 15.25
CA SER A 100 -2.76 -3.18 14.86
C SER A 100 -3.04 -4.34 13.90
N LEU A 101 -2.15 -4.55 12.93
CA LEU A 101 -2.25 -5.59 11.92
C LEU A 101 -0.89 -6.25 11.72
N LEU A 102 -0.87 -7.57 11.74
CA LEU A 102 0.28 -8.37 11.34
C LEU A 102 -0.14 -9.29 10.20
N VAL A 103 0.62 -9.26 9.11
CA VAL A 103 0.46 -10.13 7.94
C VAL A 103 1.76 -10.88 7.74
N ARG A 104 1.70 -12.20 7.63
CA ARG A 104 2.87 -13.05 7.34
C ARG A 104 2.61 -13.85 6.08
N GLY A 105 3.49 -13.71 5.09
CA GLY A 105 3.44 -14.53 3.90
C GLY A 105 4.06 -15.90 4.13
N THR A 106 3.35 -16.94 3.71
CA THR A 106 3.78 -18.34 3.77
C THR A 106 3.86 -18.93 2.36
N THR A 107 4.22 -20.20 2.26
CA THR A 107 4.17 -20.96 1.00
C THR A 107 2.74 -21.12 0.47
N GLN A 108 1.73 -21.15 1.35
CA GLN A 108 0.33 -21.43 0.99
C GLN A 108 -0.53 -20.18 0.82
N GLY A 109 -0.09 -19.03 1.35
CA GLY A 109 -0.89 -17.81 1.34
C GLY A 109 -0.40 -16.79 2.35
N VAL A 110 -1.33 -16.15 3.06
CA VAL A 110 -1.02 -15.23 4.16
C VAL A 110 -1.74 -15.62 5.44
N GLU A 111 -1.03 -15.48 6.56
CA GLU A 111 -1.59 -15.50 7.91
C GLU A 111 -1.78 -14.07 8.41
N ILE A 112 -2.88 -13.81 9.11
CA ILE A 112 -3.20 -12.47 9.59
C ILE A 112 -3.60 -12.48 11.06
N LYS A 113 -3.07 -11.53 11.81
CA LYS A 113 -3.54 -11.18 13.15
C LYS A 113 -3.94 -9.71 13.16
N LEU A 114 -5.22 -9.45 13.46
CA LEU A 114 -5.81 -8.12 13.53
C LEU A 114 -6.25 -7.83 14.96
N ASP A 115 -5.80 -6.71 15.52
CA ASP A 115 -6.46 -6.05 16.66
C ASP A 115 -7.28 -4.88 16.11
N PRO A 116 -8.60 -5.06 15.92
CA PRO A 116 -9.44 -4.07 15.26
C PRO A 116 -9.66 -2.85 16.15
N PRO A 117 -10.02 -1.69 15.56
CA PRO A 117 -10.28 -0.48 16.32
C PRO A 117 -11.54 -0.59 17.18
N LYS A 118 -11.47 -0.14 18.45
CA LYS A 118 -12.51 -0.35 19.47
C LYS A 118 -13.30 0.90 19.89
N ARG A 119 -12.83 2.11 19.55
CA ARG A 119 -13.45 3.37 20.02
C ARG A 119 -14.82 3.60 19.37
N SER A 120 -14.88 3.49 18.05
CA SER A 120 -16.10 3.59 17.25
C SER A 120 -15.93 2.61 16.09
N PRO A 121 -16.22 1.32 16.27
CA PRO A 121 -15.92 0.29 15.27
C PRO A 121 -16.53 0.61 13.90
N PRO A 122 -15.83 0.30 12.79
CA PRO A 122 -16.37 0.47 11.45
C PRO A 122 -17.54 -0.49 11.22
N LYS A 123 -18.42 -0.17 10.26
CA LYS A 123 -19.48 -1.09 9.82
C LYS A 123 -18.91 -2.32 9.12
N LYS A 124 -17.77 -2.16 8.43
CA LYS A 124 -17.07 -3.23 7.73
C LYS A 124 -15.56 -3.05 7.79
N ILE A 125 -14.86 -4.17 7.96
CA ILE A 125 -13.41 -4.26 7.73
C ILE A 125 -13.20 -5.10 6.47
N ILE A 126 -12.56 -4.51 5.47
CA ILE A 126 -12.36 -5.13 4.15
C ILE A 126 -10.88 -5.34 3.93
N LEU A 127 -10.44 -6.59 3.89
CA LEU A 127 -9.07 -6.99 3.57
C LEU A 127 -8.97 -7.33 2.09
N ARG A 128 -8.06 -6.67 1.36
CA ARG A 128 -7.78 -7.01 -0.04
C ARG A 128 -6.53 -7.87 -0.17
N LEU A 129 -6.65 -8.98 -0.89
CA LEU A 129 -5.53 -9.90 -1.17
C LEU A 129 -5.50 -10.26 -2.66
N PRO A 130 -4.30 -10.44 -3.26
CA PRO A 130 -4.18 -10.95 -4.62
C PRO A 130 -4.56 -12.44 -4.67
N ARG A 131 -5.04 -12.91 -5.83
CA ARG A 131 -5.47 -14.30 -6.04
C ARG A 131 -4.37 -15.31 -5.70
N SER A 132 -3.12 -14.97 -5.97
CA SER A 132 -1.94 -15.81 -5.68
C SER A 132 -1.57 -15.91 -4.19
N ARG A 133 -2.15 -15.06 -3.32
CA ARG A 133 -1.86 -15.02 -1.87
C ARG A 133 -3.16 -15.06 -1.06
N PRO A 134 -3.87 -16.20 -1.06
CA PRO A 134 -5.12 -16.33 -0.32
C PRO A 134 -4.90 -16.25 1.20
N LEU A 135 -5.94 -15.87 1.94
CA LEU A 135 -5.96 -15.95 3.39
C LEU A 135 -6.03 -17.43 3.82
N ILE A 136 -5.15 -17.85 4.74
CA ILE A 136 -5.10 -19.24 5.22
C ILE A 136 -6.21 -19.53 6.23
N GLU A 137 -6.37 -18.64 7.21
CA GLU A 137 -7.39 -18.76 8.26
C GLU A 137 -8.32 -17.55 8.23
N THR A 138 -9.62 -17.80 8.27
CA THR A 138 -10.62 -16.74 8.31
C THR A 138 -10.48 -15.90 9.59
N VAL A 139 -10.53 -14.57 9.44
CA VAL A 139 -10.53 -13.64 10.57
C VAL A 139 -11.96 -13.16 10.81
N GLU A 140 -12.48 -13.33 12.02
CA GLU A 140 -13.84 -12.91 12.37
C GLU A 140 -14.04 -11.40 12.15
N GLY A 141 -15.18 -11.02 11.57
CA GLY A 141 -15.51 -9.62 11.31
C GLY A 141 -14.74 -8.96 10.16
N VAL A 142 -13.95 -9.73 9.40
CA VAL A 142 -13.19 -9.24 8.23
C VAL A 142 -13.75 -9.85 6.94
N GLU A 143 -14.15 -8.99 6.02
CA GLU A 143 -14.53 -9.35 4.65
C GLU A 143 -13.27 -9.42 3.78
N VAL A 144 -13.02 -10.56 3.13
CA VAL A 144 -11.88 -10.73 2.22
C VAL A 144 -12.32 -10.49 0.78
N VAL A 145 -11.73 -9.50 0.12
CA VAL A 145 -11.93 -9.19 -1.29
C VAL A 145 -10.70 -9.61 -2.07
N ILE A 146 -10.89 -10.49 -3.06
CA ILE A 146 -9.81 -10.96 -3.93
C ILE A 146 -9.64 -9.98 -5.09
N ARG A 147 -8.42 -9.54 -5.34
CA ARG A 147 -8.04 -8.78 -6.53
C ARG A 147 -7.18 -9.61 -7.49
N PRO A 148 -7.11 -9.26 -8.78
CA PRO A 148 -6.13 -9.84 -9.69
C PRO A 148 -4.69 -9.66 -9.18
N ASP A 149 -3.83 -10.60 -9.56
CA ASP A 149 -2.39 -10.46 -9.35
C ASP A 149 -1.85 -9.31 -10.21
N GLN A 150 -0.82 -8.64 -9.71
CA GLN A 150 -0.11 -7.59 -10.44
C GLN A 150 0.59 -8.19 -11.66
N LYS A 151 0.53 -7.48 -12.78
CA LYS A 151 1.07 -7.94 -14.06
C LYS A 151 2.59 -8.01 -14.05
N LYS A 152 3.23 -7.27 -13.16
CA LYS A 152 4.67 -7.31 -12.94
C LYS A 152 4.99 -7.15 -11.47
N ARG A 153 6.20 -7.58 -11.10
CA ARG A 153 6.76 -7.29 -9.79
C ARG A 153 7.21 -5.84 -9.76
N TRP A 154 6.50 -5.02 -9.00
CA TRP A 154 6.94 -3.65 -8.73
C TRP A 154 7.90 -3.65 -7.54
N ASP A 155 9.17 -3.38 -7.80
CA ASP A 155 10.19 -3.11 -6.79
C ASP A 155 11.21 -2.09 -7.30
N PHE A 156 12.14 -1.67 -6.42
CA PHE A 156 13.10 -0.63 -6.77
C PHE A 156 13.99 -0.99 -7.98
N PRO A 157 14.61 -2.19 -8.06
CA PRO A 157 15.34 -2.60 -9.25
C PRO A 157 14.50 -2.55 -10.54
N THR A 158 13.23 -2.98 -10.48
CA THR A 158 12.35 -2.95 -11.65
C THR A 158 12.11 -1.54 -12.15
N VAL A 159 11.84 -0.57 -11.27
CA VAL A 159 11.63 0.83 -11.73
C VAL A 159 12.91 1.50 -12.20
N VAL A 160 14.07 1.15 -11.65
CA VAL A 160 15.37 1.62 -12.15
C VAL A 160 15.61 1.14 -13.58
N ASP A 161 15.40 -0.15 -13.87
CA ASP A 161 15.53 -0.71 -15.23
C ASP A 161 14.56 -0.05 -16.21
N LEU A 162 13.30 0.18 -15.79
CA LEU A 162 12.31 0.85 -16.63
C LEU A 162 12.66 2.31 -16.94
N TYR A 163 13.33 3.01 -16.01
CA TYR A 163 13.71 4.41 -16.20
C TYR A 163 14.94 4.61 -17.07
N GLN A 164 15.79 3.59 -17.18
CA GLN A 164 17.02 3.64 -17.97
C GLN A 164 16.79 3.35 -19.47
N ARG A 165 15.59 2.88 -19.84
CA ARG A 165 15.19 2.58 -21.22
C ARG A 165 14.57 3.80 -21.88
#